data_AF-A0A1G1JJS6-F1
#
_entry.id   AF-A0A1G1JJS6-F1
#
_cell.length_a   1.000
_cell.length_b   1.000
_cell.length_c   1.000
_cell.angle_alpha   90.00
_cell.angle_beta   90.00
_cell.angle_gamma   90.00
#
_symmetry.space_group_name_H-M   'P 1'
#
loop_
_entity.id
_entity.type
_entity.pdbx_description
1 polymer ?
#
loop_
_entity_poly.entity_id
_entity_poly.type
_entity_poly.pdbx_seq_one_letter_code
_entity_poly.pdbx_strand_id
1 'polypeptide(L)'
;MKRLWILLLTFGTLFSGVALGTEDTVVYDPHGKRDPFVPLVTLSSRDASGLIGIESADDLKMEGIVYDPKGSAVIVNGSVLKEGEESGNLKVLSIKPDGVLFLVNGSEEFRLLYREEAKEEAKNEN
;
A
#
# COMPACT_ATOMS: atom_id res chain seq x y z
N MET A 1 10.12 -5.10 77.83
CA MET A 1 9.09 -5.01 76.76
C MET A 1 8.82 -3.55 76.37
N LYS A 2 9.79 -2.85 75.75
CA LYS A 2 9.62 -1.49 75.18
C LYS A 2 10.59 -1.32 73.99
N ARG A 3 10.45 -2.17 72.97
CA ARG A 3 11.17 -2.04 71.67
C ARG A 3 10.26 -2.41 70.50
N LEU A 4 8.94 -2.19 70.65
CA LEU A 4 7.91 -2.49 69.64
C LEU A 4 7.28 -1.23 69.04
N TRP A 5 7.97 -0.08 69.12
CA TRP A 5 7.47 1.19 68.58
C TRP A 5 8.33 1.78 67.45
N ILE A 6 9.52 1.21 67.22
CA ILE A 6 10.46 1.68 66.18
C ILE A 6 10.13 1.08 64.80
N LEU A 7 9.34 0.00 64.75
CA LEU A 7 9.01 -0.70 63.50
C LEU A 7 7.80 -0.10 62.74
N LEU A 8 7.08 0.85 63.34
CA LEU A 8 5.89 1.47 62.73
C LEU A 8 6.21 2.80 62.01
N LEU A 9 7.44 3.29 62.11
CA LEU A 9 7.86 4.58 61.51
C LEU A 9 8.58 4.42 60.16
N THR A 10 8.94 3.19 59.76
CA THR A 10 9.66 2.93 58.49
C THR A 10 8.77 2.41 57.36
N PHE A 11 7.48 2.16 57.60
CA PHE A 11 6.54 1.66 56.58
C PHE A 11 5.72 2.77 55.90
N GLY A 12 6.07 4.05 56.13
CA GLY A 12 5.34 5.22 55.61
C GLY A 12 6.06 6.00 54.50
N THR A 13 7.26 5.61 54.09
CA THR A 13 8.11 6.41 53.17
C THR A 13 8.40 5.74 51.83
N LEU A 14 7.64 4.70 51.46
CA LEU A 14 7.86 3.97 50.21
C LEU A 14 6.67 4.10 49.24
N PHE A 15 6.10 5.29 49.10
CA PHE A 15 5.09 5.57 48.06
C PHE A 15 5.04 7.06 47.67
N SER A 16 6.20 7.65 47.39
CA SER A 16 6.28 8.97 46.73
C SER A 16 7.28 8.88 45.59
N GLY A 17 6.77 8.62 44.39
CA GLY A 17 7.61 8.54 43.20
C GLY A 17 6.90 7.96 41.98
N VAL A 18 5.60 8.21 41.79
CA VAL A 18 5.04 8.09 40.44
C VAL A 18 5.31 9.42 39.76
N ALA A 19 6.42 9.49 39.03
CA ALA A 19 6.64 10.57 38.07
C ALA A 19 5.59 10.42 36.97
N LEU A 20 4.60 11.31 36.95
CA LEU A 20 3.72 11.48 35.82
C LEU A 20 4.57 12.02 34.67
N GLY A 21 5.04 11.14 33.79
CA GLY A 21 5.57 11.54 32.51
C GLY A 21 4.45 12.23 31.74
N THR A 22 4.61 13.53 31.49
CA THR A 22 3.78 14.22 30.50
C THR A 22 4.14 13.62 29.15
N GLU A 23 3.25 12.83 28.56
CA GLU A 23 3.33 12.55 27.13
C GLU A 23 3.16 13.89 26.41
N ASP A 24 4.29 14.45 25.97
CA ASP A 24 4.27 15.53 24.99
C ASP A 24 3.60 14.96 23.73
N THR A 25 2.30 15.23 23.61
CA THR A 25 1.54 14.92 22.42
C THR A 25 2.07 15.82 21.30
N VAL A 26 2.95 15.27 20.47
CA VAL A 26 3.47 15.95 19.29
C VAL A 26 2.32 16.10 18.30
N VAL A 27 1.62 17.24 18.37
CA VAL A 27 0.57 17.61 17.43
C VAL A 27 1.21 18.22 16.18
N TYR A 28 0.84 17.69 15.02
CA TYR A 28 1.30 18.21 13.73
C TYR A 28 0.74 19.62 13.49
N ASP A 29 1.60 20.63 13.34
CA ASP A 29 1.23 21.98 12.89
C ASP A 29 1.38 22.08 11.36
N PRO A 30 0.26 22.18 10.61
CA PRO A 30 0.30 22.25 9.16
C PRO A 30 0.88 23.57 8.61
N HIS A 31 1.06 24.62 9.44
CA HIS A 31 1.52 25.94 8.99
C HIS A 31 0.78 26.46 7.74
N GLY A 32 -0.54 26.27 7.69
CA GLY A 32 -1.40 26.69 6.58
C GLY A 32 -1.29 25.81 5.30
N LYS A 33 -0.53 24.72 5.33
CA LYS A 33 -0.49 23.72 4.25
C LYS A 33 -1.62 22.69 4.41
N ARG A 34 -1.89 21.95 3.34
CA ARG A 34 -2.83 20.81 3.40
C ARG A 34 -2.30 19.77 4.37
N ASP A 35 -3.18 19.28 5.23
CA ASP A 35 -2.86 18.18 6.13
C ASP A 35 -2.47 16.92 5.32
N PRO A 36 -1.24 16.38 5.49
CA PRO A 36 -0.79 15.19 4.78
C PRO A 36 -1.53 13.92 5.21
N PHE A 37 -2.21 13.93 6.36
CA PHE A 37 -2.97 12.81 6.87
C PHE A 37 -4.43 12.81 6.38
N VAL A 38 -4.88 13.88 5.74
CA VAL A 38 -6.19 13.90 5.06
C VAL A 38 -6.01 13.32 3.65
N PRO A 39 -6.56 12.12 3.35
CA PRO A 39 -6.39 11.49 2.05
C PRO A 39 -7.02 12.34 0.94
N LEU A 40 -6.36 12.38 -0.23
CA LEU A 40 -6.86 13.12 -1.40
C LEU A 40 -8.03 12.41 -2.09
N VAL A 41 -8.05 11.07 -2.02
CA VAL A 41 -9.07 10.22 -2.64
C VAL A 41 -9.73 9.34 -1.59
N THR A 42 -11.03 9.14 -1.71
CA THR A 42 -11.80 8.19 -0.91
C THR A 42 -12.07 6.93 -1.74
N LEU A 43 -12.31 5.79 -1.09
CA LEU A 43 -12.58 4.48 -1.74
C LEU A 43 -13.77 4.50 -2.73
N SER A 44 -14.59 5.56 -2.71
CA SER A 44 -15.68 5.82 -3.66
C SER A 44 -15.19 6.28 -5.05
N SER A 45 -13.93 6.70 -5.16
CA SER A 45 -13.33 7.10 -6.44
C SER A 45 -12.91 5.84 -7.20
N ARG A 46 -13.23 5.76 -8.50
CA ARG A 46 -12.90 4.60 -9.35
C ARG A 46 -11.40 4.25 -9.35
N ASP A 47 -10.53 5.24 -9.15
CA ASP A 47 -9.08 5.03 -9.02
C ASP A 47 -8.67 4.34 -7.70
N ALA A 48 -9.56 4.27 -6.72
CA ALA A 48 -9.32 3.68 -5.40
C ALA A 48 -9.92 2.26 -5.24
N SER A 49 -10.64 1.74 -6.24
CA SER A 49 -11.26 0.41 -6.16
C SER A 49 -10.30 -0.75 -6.47
N GLY A 50 -9.09 -0.46 -6.96
CA GLY A 50 -8.08 -1.46 -7.28
C GLY A 50 -8.59 -2.48 -8.30
N LEU A 51 -8.72 -3.74 -7.87
CA LEU A 51 -9.22 -4.85 -8.71
C LEU A 51 -10.73 -5.10 -8.60
N ILE A 52 -11.43 -4.35 -7.73
CA ILE A 52 -12.88 -4.50 -7.54
C ILE A 52 -13.60 -3.85 -8.74
N GLY A 53 -14.43 -4.64 -9.43
CA GLY A 53 -15.26 -4.15 -10.53
C GLY A 53 -14.59 -4.16 -11.91
N ILE A 54 -13.54 -4.97 -12.11
CA ILE A 54 -12.99 -5.20 -13.45
C ILE A 54 -13.99 -6.03 -14.26
N GLU A 55 -14.53 -5.44 -15.31
CA GLU A 55 -15.44 -6.08 -16.26
C GLU A 55 -14.77 -6.37 -17.60
N SER A 56 -13.78 -5.54 -17.98
CA SER A 56 -13.09 -5.63 -19.26
C SER A 56 -11.58 -5.47 -19.08
N ALA A 57 -10.83 -5.87 -20.11
CA ALA A 57 -9.39 -5.62 -20.13
C ALA A 57 -9.04 -4.12 -20.18
N ASP A 58 -9.95 -3.26 -20.62
CA ASP A 58 -9.73 -1.81 -20.70
C ASP A 58 -9.75 -1.14 -19.32
N ASP A 59 -10.34 -1.81 -18.32
CA ASP A 59 -10.28 -1.40 -16.91
C ASP A 59 -8.92 -1.74 -16.25
N LEU A 60 -8.05 -2.48 -16.94
CA LEU A 60 -6.71 -2.82 -16.44
C LEU A 60 -5.71 -1.72 -16.78
N LYS A 61 -5.19 -1.09 -15.74
CA LYS A 61 -4.06 -0.17 -15.81
C LYS A 61 -2.79 -0.90 -15.38
N MET A 62 -1.97 -1.25 -16.36
CA MET A 62 -0.62 -1.76 -16.13
C MET A 62 0.27 -0.65 -15.59
N GLU A 63 0.81 -0.85 -14.39
CA GLU A 63 1.69 0.12 -13.73
C GLU A 63 3.15 -0.34 -13.76
N GLY A 64 3.39 -1.65 -13.66
CA GLY A 64 4.75 -2.17 -13.60
C GLY A 64 4.85 -3.69 -13.67
N ILE A 65 6.03 -4.18 -14.02
CA ILE A 65 6.39 -5.59 -13.97
C ILE A 65 7.70 -5.71 -13.18
N VAL A 66 7.70 -6.60 -12.19
CA VAL A 66 8.91 -7.08 -11.52
C VAL A 66 9.20 -8.47 -12.07
N TYR A 67 10.21 -8.58 -12.92
CA TYR A 67 10.60 -9.84 -13.55
C TYR A 67 11.80 -10.46 -12.83
N ASP A 68 11.61 -11.68 -12.30
CA ASP A 68 12.68 -12.51 -11.74
C ASP A 68 12.43 -13.97 -12.18
N PRO A 69 13.45 -14.68 -12.70
CA PRO A 69 13.36 -16.11 -13.00
C PRO A 69 12.85 -16.99 -11.86
N LYS A 70 12.99 -16.55 -10.60
CA LYS A 70 12.53 -17.26 -9.40
C LYS A 70 11.08 -16.92 -9.01
N GLY A 71 10.51 -15.86 -9.58
CA GLY A 71 9.15 -15.43 -9.25
C GLY A 71 8.90 -14.01 -9.71
N SER A 72 8.07 -13.86 -10.74
CA SER A 72 7.68 -12.56 -11.27
C SER A 72 6.39 -12.06 -10.63
N ALA A 73 6.21 -10.74 -10.62
CA ALA A 73 5.02 -10.06 -10.15
C ALA A 73 4.64 -8.91 -11.08
N VAL A 74 3.35 -8.62 -11.16
CA VAL A 74 2.78 -7.50 -11.92
C VAL A 74 2.08 -6.55 -10.96
N ILE A 75 2.20 -5.25 -11.25
CA ILE A 75 1.48 -4.19 -10.56
C ILE A 75 0.37 -3.72 -11.50
N VAL A 76 -0.88 -3.98 -11.13
CA VAL A 76 -2.07 -3.64 -11.91
C VAL A 76 -3.13 -3.05 -10.99
N ASN A 77 -3.64 -1.86 -11.35
CA ASN A 77 -4.57 -1.07 -10.52
C ASN A 77 -4.13 -1.00 -9.04
N GLY A 78 -2.86 -0.65 -8.80
CA GLY A 78 -2.26 -0.58 -7.46
C GLY A 78 -2.10 -1.92 -6.73
N SER A 79 -2.47 -3.05 -7.32
CA SER A 79 -2.39 -4.38 -6.70
C SER A 79 -1.23 -5.19 -7.27
N VAL A 80 -0.53 -5.90 -6.39
CA VAL A 80 0.60 -6.76 -6.77
C VAL A 80 0.12 -8.19 -6.89
N LEU A 81 0.21 -8.77 -8.09
CA LEU A 81 -0.21 -10.13 -8.38
C LEU A 81 0.95 -10.96 -8.95
N LYS A 82 0.95 -12.27 -8.66
CA LYS A 82 1.92 -13.23 -9.21
C LYS A 82 1.30 -14.08 -10.31
N GLU A 83 2.14 -14.78 -11.07
CA GLU A 83 1.66 -15.79 -12.00
C GLU A 83 0.79 -16.84 -11.31
N GLY A 84 -0.36 -17.15 -11.93
CA GLY A 84 -1.36 -18.08 -11.41
C GLY A 84 -2.31 -17.49 -10.36
N GLU A 85 -2.06 -16.28 -9.88
CA GLU A 85 -2.91 -15.60 -8.90
C GLU A 85 -4.20 -15.08 -9.53
N GLU A 86 -5.29 -15.17 -8.78
CA GLU A 86 -6.64 -14.80 -9.22
C GLU A 86 -7.26 -13.84 -8.20
N SER A 87 -7.88 -12.78 -8.71
CA SER A 87 -8.54 -11.74 -7.91
C SER A 87 -9.79 -11.28 -8.64
N GLY A 88 -10.96 -11.68 -8.11
CA GLY A 88 -12.25 -11.41 -8.74
C GLY A 88 -12.34 -12.05 -10.12
N ASN A 89 -12.54 -11.23 -11.15
CA ASN A 89 -12.67 -11.67 -12.54
C ASN A 89 -11.34 -11.71 -13.30
N LEU A 90 -10.24 -11.40 -12.63
CA LEU A 90 -8.90 -11.28 -13.19
C LEU A 90 -8.02 -12.43 -12.73
N LYS A 91 -7.34 -13.11 -13.65
CA LYS A 91 -6.28 -14.06 -13.34
C LYS A 91 -5.04 -13.77 -14.15
N VAL A 92 -3.87 -13.86 -13.52
CA VAL A 92 -2.59 -13.70 -14.19
C VAL A 92 -2.14 -15.05 -14.74
N LEU A 93 -2.06 -15.18 -16.06
CA LEU A 93 -1.64 -16.43 -16.71
C LEU A 93 -0.12 -16.52 -16.85
N SER A 94 0.53 -15.46 -17.31
CA SER A 94 1.99 -15.41 -17.41
C SER A 94 2.51 -13.97 -17.39
N ILE A 95 3.70 -13.77 -16.84
CA ILE A 95 4.40 -12.50 -16.74
C ILE A 95 5.70 -12.60 -17.53
N LYS A 96 5.86 -11.72 -18.51
CA LYS A 96 7.05 -11.60 -19.34
C LYS A 96 7.72 -10.23 -19.14
N PRO A 97 8.98 -10.05 -19.53
CA PRO A 97 9.66 -8.75 -19.40
C PRO A 97 8.98 -7.60 -20.15
N ASP A 98 8.28 -7.91 -21.25
CA ASP A 98 7.63 -6.95 -22.15
C ASP A 98 6.13 -6.75 -21.84
N GLY A 99 5.49 -7.69 -21.15
CA GLY A 99 4.05 -7.65 -20.91
C GLY A 99 3.52 -8.82 -20.10
N VAL A 100 2.22 -8.80 -19.86
CA VAL A 100 1.52 -9.79 -19.01
C VAL A 100 0.30 -10.31 -19.75
N LEU A 101 0.11 -11.63 -19.70
CA LEU A 101 -1.09 -12.30 -20.17
C LEU A 101 -2.07 -12.45 -19.01
N PHE A 102 -3.23 -11.84 -19.15
CA PHE A 102 -4.33 -11.92 -18.21
C PHE A 102 -5.48 -12.77 -18.77
N LEU A 103 -6.26 -13.36 -17.88
CA LEU A 103 -7.58 -13.89 -18.16
C LEU A 103 -8.59 -12.99 -17.45
N VAL A 104 -9.44 -12.29 -18.21
CA VAL A 104 -10.48 -11.39 -17.70
C VAL A 104 -11.84 -11.94 -18.13
N ASN A 105 -12.70 -12.31 -17.20
CA ASN A 105 -14.03 -12.87 -17.52
C ASN A 105 -13.99 -14.03 -18.54
N GLY A 106 -12.94 -14.86 -18.47
CA GLY A 106 -12.76 -16.00 -19.38
C GLY A 106 -12.16 -15.65 -20.75
N SER A 107 -11.83 -14.38 -21.01
CA SER A 107 -11.13 -13.95 -22.24
C SER A 107 -9.65 -13.67 -21.94
N GLU A 108 -8.75 -14.19 -22.76
CA GLU A 108 -7.32 -13.93 -22.64
C GLU A 108 -6.95 -12.59 -23.27
N GLU A 109 -6.20 -11.76 -22.56
CA GLU A 109 -5.70 -10.47 -23.05
C GLU A 109 -4.22 -10.31 -22.70
N PHE A 110 -3.40 -9.97 -23.71
CA PHE A 110 -2.00 -9.63 -23.50
C PHE A 110 -1.82 -8.10 -23.44
N ARG A 111 -1.30 -7.60 -22.31
CA ARG A 111 -1.01 -6.17 -22.12
C ARG A 111 0.50 -5.94 -22.04
N LEU A 112 1.00 -5.08 -22.92
CA LEU A 112 2.38 -4.61 -22.90
C LEU A 112 2.57 -3.60 -21.75
N LEU A 113 3.77 -3.60 -21.15
CA LEU A 113 4.12 -2.58 -20.15
C LEU A 113 4.22 -1.19 -20.78
N TYR A 114 4.79 -1.11 -21.98
CA TYR A 114 4.93 0.13 -22.74
C TYR A 114 4.03 0.08 -23.96
N ARG A 115 3.12 1.06 -24.08
CA ARG A 115 2.33 1.27 -25.29
C ARG A 115 3.20 2.01 -26.31
N GLU A 116 3.29 1.53 -27.55
CA GLU A 116 4.15 2.08 -28.62
C GLU A 116 3.72 3.46 -29.16
N GLU A 117 3.04 4.30 -28.36
CA GLU A 117 2.70 5.68 -28.74
C GLU A 117 3.96 6.57 -28.91
N ALA A 118 5.16 6.10 -28.50
CA ALA A 118 6.42 6.83 -28.60
C ALA A 118 7.18 6.68 -29.95
N LYS A 119 6.71 5.86 -30.90
CA LYS A 119 7.42 5.66 -32.19
C LYS A 119 7.03 6.65 -33.29
N GLU A 120 5.93 7.39 -33.16
CA GLU A 120 5.51 8.38 -34.17
C GLU A 120 6.21 9.74 -33.99
N GLU A 121 6.61 10.11 -32.78
CA GLU A 121 7.30 11.38 -32.53
C GLU A 121 8.74 11.41 -33.08
N ALA A 122 9.43 10.26 -33.13
CA ALA A 122 10.79 10.16 -33.68
C ALA A 122 10.86 10.19 -35.22
N LYS A 123 9.72 10.16 -35.92
CA LYS A 123 9.67 10.15 -37.39
C LYS A 123 9.31 11.50 -38.01
N ASN A 124 8.86 12.46 -37.19
CA ASN A 124 8.43 13.79 -37.65
C ASN A 124 9.51 14.88 -37.50
N GLU A 125 10.74 14.51 -37.10
CA GLU A 125 11.89 15.44 -36.96
C GLU A 125 12.94 15.34 -38.09
N ASN A 126 12.62 14.73 -39.24
CA ASN A 126 13.50 14.71 -40.42
C ASN A 126 12.87 15.36 -41.66
#